data_AF-A0AAT9GHW2-F1
#
_entry.id   AF-A0AAT9GHW2-F1
#
_cell.length_a   1.000
_cell.length_b   1.000
_cell.length_c   1.000
_cell.angle_alpha   90.00
_cell.angle_beta   90.00
_cell.angle_gamma   90.00
#
_symmetry.space_group_name_H-M   'P 1'
#
loop_
_entity.id
_entity.type
_entity.pdbx_description
1 polymer ?
#
loop_
_entity_poly.entity_id
_entity_poly.type
_entity_poly.pdbx_seq_one_letter_code
_entity_poly.pdbx_strand_id
1 'polypeptide(L)'
;MAKAVAKKAVKKATKKVAPVKKAKPEKVKKEPTIKYADKSAGQPEMAAIFEAIKKMMLPYEKGNLKMIGGTGGMLCLVSQKPVVIDGRKKDELWFAAILVQKGYVGFYYMPVYAAPDMKKVFKPELLKCLKGKSCFHIKKQDPVIITQIKESLKIGYAMYKERGWI
;
A
#
# COMPACT_ATOMS: atom_id res chain seq x y z
N MET A 1 42.84 75.02 -0.55
CA MET A 1 41.87 74.79 -1.65
C MET A 1 41.58 73.29 -1.66
N ALA A 2 40.61 72.74 -0.91
CA ALA A 2 39.15 72.81 -0.98
C ALA A 2 38.51 72.05 -2.17
N LYS A 3 37.85 70.91 -1.83
CA LYS A 3 36.63 70.28 -2.40
C LYS A 3 36.68 69.74 -3.86
N ALA A 4 35.96 68.70 -4.30
CA ALA A 4 35.12 67.63 -3.72
C ALA A 4 34.58 66.70 -4.85
N VAL A 5 33.97 65.55 -4.46
CA VAL A 5 32.89 64.76 -5.14
C VAL A 5 33.28 63.91 -6.37
N ALA A 6 32.75 62.71 -6.69
CA ALA A 6 32.18 61.53 -6.02
C ALA A 6 31.80 60.49 -7.11
N LYS A 7 31.61 59.22 -6.69
CA LYS A 7 30.88 58.10 -7.37
C LYS A 7 31.62 57.48 -8.58
N LYS A 8 31.73 56.16 -8.74
CA LYS A 8 30.64 55.17 -8.66
C LYS A 8 31.25 53.77 -8.49
N ALA A 9 30.78 53.03 -7.48
CA ALA A 9 31.04 51.61 -7.31
C ALA A 9 30.36 50.81 -8.42
N VAL A 10 31.10 49.94 -9.10
CA VAL A 10 30.55 48.91 -9.98
C VAL A 10 30.75 47.55 -9.30
N LYS A 11 29.64 47.02 -8.79
CA LYS A 11 29.51 45.66 -8.27
C LYS A 11 29.72 44.66 -9.42
N LYS A 12 30.78 43.84 -9.35
CA LYS A 12 30.88 42.63 -10.17
C LYS A 12 30.38 41.45 -9.34
N ALA A 13 29.25 40.89 -9.78
CA ALA A 13 28.51 39.84 -9.12
C ALA A 13 29.35 38.54 -8.99
N THR A 14 29.69 38.17 -7.77
CA THR A 14 30.12 36.80 -7.42
C THR A 14 28.88 35.93 -7.30
N LYS A 15 28.65 35.10 -8.33
CA LYS A 15 27.60 34.09 -8.35
C LYS A 15 27.94 33.03 -7.29
N LYS A 16 27.30 33.13 -6.12
CA LYS A 16 27.31 32.09 -5.08
C LYS A 16 26.72 30.81 -5.68
N VAL A 17 27.57 29.82 -5.91
CA VAL A 17 27.17 28.45 -6.24
C VAL A 17 26.54 27.86 -4.98
N ALA A 18 25.23 27.60 -5.03
CA ALA A 18 24.53 26.88 -3.99
C ALA A 18 25.08 25.45 -3.87
N PRO A 19 25.22 24.90 -2.65
CA PRO A 19 25.81 23.58 -2.46
C PRO A 19 24.87 22.50 -3.03
N VAL A 20 25.40 21.74 -3.99
CA VAL A 20 24.80 20.51 -4.51
C VAL A 20 24.60 19.55 -3.35
N LYS A 21 23.36 19.42 -2.86
CA LYS A 21 22.99 18.39 -1.89
C LYS A 21 23.06 17.03 -2.60
N LYS A 22 24.13 16.32 -2.25
CA LYS A 22 24.42 14.91 -2.50
C LYS A 22 23.16 14.06 -2.76
N ALA A 23 23.10 13.48 -3.95
CA ALA A 23 22.19 12.39 -4.27
C ALA A 23 22.38 11.27 -3.23
N LYS A 24 21.28 10.90 -2.55
CA LYS A 24 21.25 9.74 -1.65
C LYS A 24 21.25 8.46 -2.51
N PRO A 25 22.00 7.43 -2.11
CA PRO A 25 22.23 6.25 -2.93
C PRO A 25 20.94 5.45 -3.13
N GLU A 26 20.80 4.94 -4.35
CA GLU A 26 19.82 3.98 -4.81
C GLU A 26 19.86 2.74 -3.89
N LYS A 27 18.87 2.62 -3.01
CA LYS A 27 18.74 1.47 -2.12
C LYS A 27 18.11 0.33 -2.90
N VAL A 28 18.91 -0.68 -3.23
CA VAL A 28 18.44 -2.04 -3.53
C VAL A 28 17.51 -2.48 -2.38
N LYS A 29 16.20 -2.50 -2.63
CA LYS A 29 15.20 -2.82 -1.61
C LYS A 29 15.22 -4.32 -1.33
N LYS A 30 15.62 -4.68 -0.11
CA LYS A 30 15.37 -5.99 0.49
C LYS A 30 13.86 -6.27 0.43
N GLU A 31 13.47 -7.48 0.05
CA GLU A 31 12.09 -7.96 0.21
C GLU A 31 11.64 -7.68 1.65
N PRO A 32 10.49 -7.03 1.88
CA PRO A 32 10.08 -6.70 3.23
C PRO A 32 9.68 -7.99 3.96
N THR A 33 10.58 -8.45 4.82
CA THR A 33 10.30 -9.52 5.79
C THR A 33 9.45 -8.93 6.91
N ILE A 34 8.13 -9.10 6.80
CA ILE A 34 7.23 -8.70 7.87
C ILE A 34 7.40 -9.71 9.02
N LYS A 35 7.90 -9.25 10.17
CA LYS A 35 8.02 -10.07 11.38
C LYS A 35 6.61 -10.35 11.93
N TYR A 36 6.05 -11.49 11.58
CA TYR A 36 4.75 -11.95 12.06
C TYR A 36 4.83 -13.36 12.62
N ALA A 37 4.23 -13.56 13.80
CA ALA A 37 4.07 -14.88 14.39
C ALA A 37 2.69 -15.41 14.01
N ASP A 38 2.65 -16.57 13.36
CA ASP A 38 1.42 -17.24 13.00
C ASP A 38 0.54 -17.49 14.24
N LYS A 39 -0.71 -17.07 14.19
CA LYS A 39 -1.70 -17.32 15.24
C LYS A 39 -2.77 -18.33 14.79
N SER A 40 -2.52 -19.07 13.72
CA SER A 40 -3.45 -20.05 13.18
C SER A 40 -3.50 -21.34 14.02
N ALA A 41 -2.46 -21.60 14.82
CA ALA A 41 -2.38 -22.74 15.74
C ALA A 41 -3.62 -22.80 16.66
N GLY A 42 -4.34 -23.93 16.60
CA GLY A 42 -5.57 -24.15 17.38
C GLY A 42 -6.83 -23.47 16.82
N GLN A 43 -6.78 -22.85 15.64
CA GLN A 43 -7.90 -22.13 15.03
C GLN A 43 -8.15 -22.58 13.57
N PRO A 44 -8.65 -23.81 13.36
CA PRO A 44 -8.82 -24.37 12.01
C PRO A 44 -9.74 -23.53 11.12
N GLU A 45 -10.75 -22.88 11.70
CA GLU A 45 -11.65 -21.96 10.96
C GLU A 45 -10.90 -20.75 10.37
N MET A 46 -9.94 -20.19 11.11
CA MET A 46 -9.16 -19.04 10.63
C MET A 46 -8.18 -19.45 9.54
N ALA A 47 -7.59 -20.65 9.68
CA ALA A 47 -6.75 -21.22 8.63
C ALA A 47 -7.56 -21.45 7.33
N ALA A 48 -8.78 -21.98 7.44
CA ALA A 48 -9.66 -22.18 6.29
C ALA A 48 -10.05 -20.85 5.59
N ILE A 49 -10.42 -19.82 6.36
CA ILE A 49 -10.71 -18.48 5.83
C ILE A 49 -9.46 -17.89 5.15
N PHE A 50 -8.29 -18.01 5.78
CA PHE A 50 -7.03 -17.52 5.23
C PHE A 50 -6.71 -18.18 3.89
N GLU A 51 -6.79 -19.51 3.82
CA GLU A 51 -6.52 -20.26 2.58
C GLU A 51 -7.55 -19.94 1.49
N ALA A 52 -8.82 -19.74 1.84
CA ALA A 52 -9.84 -19.30 0.91
C ALA A 52 -9.50 -17.93 0.29
N ILE A 53 -9.13 -16.94 1.11
CA ILE A 53 -8.78 -15.59 0.62
C ILE A 53 -7.44 -15.59 -0.12
N LYS A 54 -6.45 -16.34 0.36
CA LYS A 54 -5.16 -16.55 -0.31
C LYS A 54 -5.35 -17.05 -1.73
N LYS A 55 -6.17 -18.08 -1.95
CA LYS A 55 -6.49 -18.58 -3.30
C LYS A 55 -7.07 -17.51 -4.23
N MET A 56 -7.86 -16.58 -3.68
CA MET A 56 -8.41 -15.44 -4.45
C MET A 56 -7.36 -14.37 -4.76
N MET A 57 -6.31 -14.25 -3.94
CA MET A 57 -5.22 -13.28 -4.13
C MET A 57 -4.15 -13.76 -5.12
N LEU A 58 -3.88 -15.07 -5.19
CA LEU A 58 -2.91 -15.68 -6.13
C LEU A 58 -2.99 -15.18 -7.59
N PRO A 59 -4.16 -15.12 -8.25
CA PRO A 59 -4.23 -14.72 -9.67
C PRO A 59 -3.89 -13.26 -9.93
N TYR A 60 -3.75 -12.43 -8.90
CA TYR A 60 -3.39 -11.02 -9.01
C TYR A 60 -1.89 -10.77 -8.94
N GLU A 61 -1.07 -11.77 -8.57
CA GLU A 61 0.39 -11.65 -8.64
C GLU A 61 0.85 -11.59 -10.11
N LYS A 62 0.89 -10.38 -10.67
CA LYS A 62 1.19 -10.13 -12.07
C LYS A 62 1.97 -8.84 -12.22
N GLY A 63 2.95 -8.85 -13.12
CA GLY A 63 3.77 -7.67 -13.43
C GLY A 63 4.45 -7.13 -12.18
N ASN A 64 4.10 -5.90 -11.81
CA ASN A 64 4.67 -5.20 -10.66
C ASN A 64 4.00 -5.56 -9.32
N LEU A 65 2.85 -6.23 -9.34
CA LEU A 65 2.15 -6.65 -8.13
C LEU A 65 2.74 -7.99 -7.65
N LYS A 66 3.47 -7.93 -6.53
CA LYS A 66 4.17 -9.07 -5.95
C LYS A 66 3.54 -9.51 -4.63
N MET A 67 3.57 -10.81 -4.37
CA MET A 67 3.20 -11.34 -3.07
C MET A 67 4.38 -11.27 -2.10
N ILE A 68 4.07 -10.91 -0.85
CA ILE A 68 5.03 -10.80 0.23
C ILE A 68 4.48 -11.60 1.41
N GLY A 69 5.29 -12.52 1.94
CA GLY A 69 4.84 -13.52 2.91
C GLY A 69 4.25 -14.74 2.20
N GLY A 70 3.12 -15.25 2.69
CA GLY A 70 2.46 -16.46 2.18
C GLY A 70 2.64 -17.69 3.07
N THR A 71 3.52 -17.58 4.06
CA THR A 71 3.76 -18.54 5.15
C THR A 71 3.53 -17.88 6.50
N GLY A 72 3.06 -18.65 7.48
CA GLY A 72 2.85 -18.16 8.85
C GLY A 72 1.66 -17.21 9.02
N GLY A 73 0.54 -17.45 8.31
CA GLY A 73 -0.72 -16.77 8.58
C GLY A 73 -0.78 -15.32 8.12
N MET A 74 0.11 -14.91 7.21
CA MET A 74 0.13 -13.58 6.64
C MET A 74 0.47 -13.64 5.16
N LEU A 75 -0.23 -12.84 4.36
CA LEU A 75 0.08 -12.64 2.95
C LEU A 75 -0.28 -11.21 2.56
N CYS A 76 0.59 -10.55 1.81
CA CYS A 76 0.39 -9.19 1.32
C CYS A 76 0.61 -9.14 -0.20
N LEU A 77 -0.20 -8.36 -0.91
CA LEU A 77 0.00 -7.98 -2.31
C LEU A 77 0.45 -6.53 -2.35
N VAL A 78 1.65 -6.30 -2.88
CA VAL A 78 2.29 -4.99 -2.94
C VAL A 78 2.81 -4.74 -4.35
N SER A 79 2.43 -3.61 -4.92
CA SER A 79 3.01 -3.13 -6.17
C SER A 79 4.38 -2.56 -5.90
N GLN A 80 5.41 -3.10 -6.55
CA GLN A 80 6.79 -2.60 -6.49
C GLN A 80 7.04 -1.45 -7.48
N LYS A 81 5.99 -0.97 -8.16
CA LYS A 81 6.09 0.18 -9.05
C LYS A 81 6.08 1.49 -8.25
N PRO A 82 7.06 2.39 -8.44
CA PRO A 82 7.03 3.70 -7.83
C PRO A 82 5.89 4.53 -8.44
N VAL A 83 5.04 5.09 -7.60
CA VAL A 83 3.88 5.90 -8.01
C VAL A 83 3.86 7.22 -7.24
N VAL A 84 3.19 8.22 -7.80
CA VAL A 84 2.94 9.50 -7.10
C VAL A 84 1.45 9.61 -6.87
N ILE A 85 1.04 9.72 -5.61
CA ILE A 85 -0.36 9.90 -5.19
C ILE A 85 -0.42 11.20 -4.39
N ASP A 86 -1.26 12.13 -4.81
CA ASP A 86 -1.43 13.46 -4.18
C ASP A 86 -0.09 14.20 -3.95
N GLY A 87 0.79 14.18 -4.96
CA GLY A 87 2.12 14.81 -4.90
C GLY A 87 3.14 14.08 -4.02
N ARG A 88 2.80 12.94 -3.42
CA ARG A 88 3.70 12.14 -2.59
C ARG A 88 4.21 10.93 -3.38
N LYS A 89 5.52 10.85 -3.54
CA LYS A 89 6.17 9.67 -4.12
C LYS A 89 6.10 8.50 -3.14
N LYS A 90 5.63 7.36 -3.64
CA LYS A 90 5.56 6.08 -2.96
C LYS A 90 6.36 5.09 -3.78
N ASP A 91 7.46 4.59 -3.23
CA ASP A 91 8.31 3.62 -3.91
C ASP A 91 7.69 2.22 -4.00
N GLU A 92 6.59 2.00 -3.29
CA GLU A 92 5.76 0.79 -3.35
C GLU A 92 4.33 1.16 -2.96
N LEU A 93 3.36 0.45 -3.53
CA LEU A 93 1.95 0.67 -3.26
C LEU A 93 1.28 -0.62 -2.80
N TRP A 94 0.84 -0.63 -1.56
CA TRP A 94 0.14 -1.78 -1.00
C TRP A 94 -1.26 -1.88 -1.61
N PHE A 95 -1.68 -3.09 -1.95
CA PHE A 95 -2.97 -3.37 -2.56
C PHE A 95 -3.91 -4.06 -1.57
N ALA A 96 -3.57 -5.27 -1.14
CA ALA A 96 -4.39 -6.01 -0.19
C ALA A 96 -3.50 -6.87 0.71
N ALA A 97 -3.94 -7.14 1.93
CA ALA A 97 -3.26 -8.07 2.82
C ALA A 97 -4.26 -8.91 3.61
N ILE A 98 -3.84 -10.11 4.00
CA ILE A 98 -4.55 -10.99 4.91
C ILE A 98 -3.64 -11.38 6.07
N LEU A 99 -4.22 -11.43 7.27
CA LEU A 99 -3.49 -11.66 8.51
C LEU A 99 -4.34 -12.49 9.48
N VAL A 100 -3.87 -13.66 9.89
CA VAL A 100 -4.55 -14.56 10.82
C VAL A 100 -4.34 -14.07 12.24
N GLN A 101 -5.34 -13.43 12.83
CA GLN A 101 -5.30 -12.99 14.23
C GLN A 101 -6.01 -13.98 15.16
N LYS A 102 -5.96 -13.72 16.47
CA LYS A 102 -6.69 -14.53 17.46
C LYS A 102 -8.20 -14.26 17.33
N GLY A 103 -8.93 -15.23 16.78
CA GLY A 103 -10.37 -15.25 16.61
C GLY A 103 -10.91 -14.57 15.35
N TYR A 104 -10.04 -14.13 14.43
CA TYR A 104 -10.45 -13.56 13.13
C TYR A 104 -9.30 -13.54 12.13
N VAL A 105 -9.60 -13.52 10.84
CA VAL A 105 -8.68 -13.16 9.77
C VAL A 105 -8.90 -11.69 9.41
N GLY A 106 -7.87 -10.87 9.59
CA GLY A 106 -7.86 -9.47 9.18
C GLY A 106 -7.61 -9.38 7.68
N PHE A 107 -8.61 -8.91 6.93
CA PHE A 107 -8.48 -8.54 5.52
C PHE A 107 -8.29 -7.04 5.40
N TYR A 108 -7.17 -6.61 4.82
CA TYR A 108 -6.79 -5.21 4.65
C TYR A 108 -6.93 -4.83 3.18
N TYR A 109 -7.78 -3.84 2.88
CA TYR A 109 -8.04 -3.37 1.54
C TYR A 109 -7.55 -1.93 1.35
N MET A 110 -6.36 -1.78 0.78
CA MET A 110 -5.70 -0.47 0.65
C MET A 110 -6.29 0.48 -0.39
N PRO A 111 -6.99 0.05 -1.46
CA PRO A 111 -7.53 0.98 -2.47
C PRO A 111 -8.39 2.13 -1.92
N VAL A 112 -9.01 1.94 -0.76
CA VAL A 112 -9.80 2.97 -0.06
C VAL A 112 -8.98 4.21 0.32
N TYR A 113 -7.66 4.08 0.53
CA TYR A 113 -6.80 5.23 0.81
C TYR A 113 -6.46 6.04 -0.44
N ALA A 114 -6.47 5.40 -1.61
CA ALA A 114 -6.11 6.04 -2.86
C ALA A 114 -7.34 6.63 -3.59
N ALA A 115 -8.52 6.10 -3.31
CA ALA A 115 -9.81 6.62 -3.77
C ALA A 115 -10.87 6.38 -2.68
N PRO A 116 -11.31 7.42 -1.95
CA PRO A 116 -12.31 7.28 -0.87
C PRO A 116 -13.64 6.67 -1.33
N ASP A 117 -14.00 6.86 -2.61
CA ASP A 117 -15.20 6.28 -3.23
C ASP A 117 -15.18 4.74 -3.28
N MET A 118 -14.01 4.10 -3.15
CA MET A 118 -13.90 2.64 -3.12
C MET A 118 -14.66 2.01 -1.94
N LYS A 119 -15.05 2.81 -0.92
CA LYS A 119 -15.94 2.33 0.14
C LYS A 119 -17.33 1.91 -0.37
N LYS A 120 -17.80 2.50 -1.47
CA LYS A 120 -19.10 2.18 -2.09
C LYS A 120 -19.12 0.79 -2.73
N VAL A 121 -17.95 0.20 -2.96
CA VAL A 121 -17.79 -1.16 -3.51
C VAL A 121 -18.20 -2.23 -2.51
N PHE A 122 -18.13 -1.93 -1.21
CA PHE A 122 -18.45 -2.90 -0.18
C PHE A 122 -19.96 -3.00 0.02
N LYS A 123 -20.48 -4.22 -0.12
CA LYS A 123 -21.87 -4.54 0.19
C LYS A 123 -22.10 -4.64 1.72
N PRO A 124 -23.35 -4.57 2.20
CA PRO A 124 -23.67 -4.45 3.62
C PRO A 124 -23.07 -5.55 4.51
N GLU A 125 -22.98 -6.78 4.01
CA GLU A 125 -22.49 -7.95 4.76
C GLU A 125 -21.00 -7.83 5.06
N LEU A 126 -20.17 -7.49 4.06
CA LEU A 126 -18.75 -7.23 4.25
C LEU A 126 -18.53 -5.93 5.06
N LEU A 127 -19.35 -4.90 4.87
CA LEU A 127 -19.27 -3.66 5.68
C LEU A 127 -19.46 -3.92 7.18
N LYS A 128 -20.31 -4.87 7.57
CA LYS A 128 -20.46 -5.26 8.99
C LYS A 128 -19.17 -5.81 9.60
N CYS A 129 -18.28 -6.38 8.78
CA CYS A 129 -16.96 -6.84 9.20
C CYS A 129 -15.92 -5.72 9.29
N LEU A 130 -16.20 -4.51 8.78
CA LEU A 130 -15.27 -3.39 8.76
C LEU A 130 -14.92 -2.94 10.19
N LYS A 131 -13.63 -2.83 10.46
CA LYS A 131 -13.02 -2.27 11.66
C LYS A 131 -12.03 -1.18 11.26
N GLY A 132 -12.43 0.07 11.43
CA GLY A 132 -11.66 1.23 10.98
C GLY A 132 -11.97 1.60 9.53
N LYS A 133 -10.94 1.95 8.75
CA LYS A 133 -11.10 2.49 7.38
C LYS A 133 -10.97 1.45 6.27
N SER A 134 -10.17 0.41 6.49
CA SER A 134 -9.75 -0.54 5.45
C SER A 134 -9.54 -1.97 5.97
N CYS A 135 -9.68 -2.22 7.27
CA CYS A 135 -9.47 -3.53 7.89
C CYS A 135 -10.82 -4.20 8.12
N PHE A 136 -10.97 -5.46 7.71
CA PHE A 136 -12.17 -6.25 7.88
C PHE A 136 -11.85 -7.47 8.73
N HIS A 137 -12.60 -7.69 9.80
CA HIS A 137 -12.41 -8.85 10.67
C HIS A 137 -13.35 -9.97 10.22
N ILE A 138 -12.80 -10.93 9.49
CA ILE A 138 -13.55 -12.09 9.00
C ILE A 138 -13.45 -13.20 10.03
N LYS A 139 -14.57 -13.52 10.68
CA LYS A 139 -14.64 -14.53 11.75
C LYS A 139 -15.25 -15.85 11.30
N LYS A 140 -15.95 -15.85 10.17
CA LYS A 140 -16.67 -17.02 9.66
C LYS A 140 -16.48 -17.10 8.16
N GLN A 141 -16.45 -18.32 7.63
CA GLN A 141 -16.39 -18.59 6.20
C GLN A 141 -17.79 -18.49 5.59
N ASP A 142 -18.36 -17.28 5.62
CA ASP A 142 -19.65 -17.01 4.99
C ASP A 142 -19.47 -16.88 3.46
N PRO A 143 -20.14 -17.69 2.64
CA PRO A 143 -20.04 -17.64 1.18
C PRO A 143 -20.33 -16.24 0.60
N VAL A 144 -21.26 -15.50 1.22
CA VAL A 144 -21.62 -14.14 0.80
C VAL A 144 -20.44 -13.20 1.04
N ILE A 145 -19.83 -13.23 2.22
CA ILE A 145 -18.66 -12.39 2.55
C ILE A 145 -17.48 -12.73 1.64
N ILE A 146 -17.20 -14.02 1.42
CA ILE A 146 -16.12 -14.46 0.53
C ILE A 146 -16.34 -13.96 -0.91
N THR A 147 -17.57 -14.03 -1.40
CA THR A 147 -17.93 -13.50 -2.74
C THR A 147 -17.71 -11.99 -2.81
N GLN A 148 -18.09 -11.25 -1.77
CA GLN A 148 -17.90 -9.79 -1.70
C GLN A 148 -16.42 -9.41 -1.64
N ILE A 149 -15.59 -10.17 -0.92
CA ILE A 149 -14.13 -9.98 -0.92
C ILE A 149 -13.60 -10.17 -2.33
N LYS A 150 -14.00 -11.24 -3.03
CA LYS A 150 -13.59 -11.51 -4.42
C LYS A 150 -13.95 -10.35 -5.37
N GLU A 151 -15.17 -9.84 -5.29
CA GLU A 151 -15.63 -8.69 -6.08
C GLU A 151 -14.80 -7.44 -5.76
N SER A 152 -14.56 -7.15 -4.48
CA SER A 152 -13.77 -5.99 -4.05
C SER A 152 -12.33 -6.04 -4.56
N LEU A 153 -11.70 -7.22 -4.55
CA LEU A 153 -10.36 -7.43 -5.13
C LEU A 153 -10.36 -7.18 -6.63
N LYS A 154 -11.36 -7.69 -7.36
CA LYS A 154 -11.48 -7.45 -8.82
C LYS A 154 -11.59 -5.96 -9.14
N ILE A 155 -12.45 -5.23 -8.42
CA ILE A 155 -12.67 -3.80 -8.65
C ILE A 155 -11.43 -2.98 -8.26
N GLY A 156 -10.79 -3.31 -7.14
CA GLY A 156 -9.56 -2.66 -6.71
C GLY A 156 -8.42 -2.87 -7.71
N TYR A 157 -8.28 -4.08 -8.23
CA TYR A 157 -7.25 -4.43 -9.20
C TYR A 157 -7.45 -3.67 -10.52
N ALA A 158 -8.70 -3.60 -11.01
CA ALA A 158 -9.03 -2.82 -12.20
C ALA A 158 -8.65 -1.34 -12.02
N MET A 159 -8.98 -0.75 -10.87
CA MET A 159 -8.61 0.63 -10.55
C MET A 159 -7.09 0.84 -10.52
N TYR A 160 -6.32 -0.07 -9.90
CA TYR A 160 -4.86 0.01 -9.89
C TYR A 160 -4.28 -0.09 -11.31
N LYS A 161 -4.86 -0.95 -12.15
CA LYS A 161 -4.46 -1.10 -13.56
C LYS A 161 -4.76 0.14 -14.39
N GLU A 162 -5.97 0.70 -14.26
CA GLU A 162 -6.39 1.93 -14.96
C GLU A 162 -5.51 3.13 -14.60
N ARG A 163 -5.07 3.21 -13.33
CA ARG A 163 -4.14 4.26 -12.87
C ARG A 163 -2.68 3.97 -13.19
N GLY A 164 -2.38 2.85 -13.84
CA GLY A 164 -1.03 2.43 -14.19
C GLY A 164 -0.15 2.16 -12.97
N TRP A 165 -0.73 1.78 -11.83
CA TRP A 165 0.00 1.46 -10.60
C TRP A 165 0.51 0.02 -10.56
N ILE A 166 0.02 -0.85 -11.44
CA ILE A 166 0.45 -2.24 -11.59
C ILE A 166 0.74 -2.56 -13.05
#